data_AF-A0A969WYL2-F1
#
_entry.id   AF-A0A969WYL2-F1
#
_cell.length_a   1.000
_cell.length_b   1.000
_cell.length_c   1.000
_cell.angle_alpha   90.00
_cell.angle_beta   90.00
_cell.angle_gamma   90.00
#
_symmetry.space_group_name_H-M   'P 1'
#
loop_
_entity.id
_entity.type
_entity.pdbx_description
1 polymer ?
#
loop_
_entity_poly.entity_id
_entity_poly.type
_entity_poly.pdbx_seq_one_letter_code
_entity_poly.pdbx_strand_id
1 'polypeptide(L)'
;MKHDGVLKALKEIVGEELATDNEIVLAPYSYDVRELSTPTRPAGHAEFAVTPETPQQISKILQLANKRNVLVTPVVFQTDIGENAIPVADPVPIWFTDSKVDSNRAGAAIPVEGGIVLDLHRMNKIIEINEDDYYAVVEPGVSMGMLERELRSRGLWFPLPMSPPNASSVAANVLLVGIGHIGSKVGSQADMINGLEAILPTGEVIRGGSCAFSDSWHAKGPIPDVTGLFI
;
A
#
# COMPACT_ATOMS: atom_id res chain seq x y z
N MET A 1 -7.70 -9.44 -27.92
CA MET A 1 -7.61 -9.76 -26.48
C MET A 1 -8.07 -8.54 -25.69
N LYS A 2 -8.78 -8.70 -24.56
CA LYS A 2 -9.50 -7.61 -23.87
C LYS A 2 -8.61 -6.42 -23.44
N HIS A 3 -7.29 -6.58 -23.41
CA HIS A 3 -6.33 -5.59 -22.87
C HIS A 3 -5.21 -5.26 -23.88
N ASP A 4 -5.52 -5.28 -25.19
CA ASP A 4 -4.53 -5.00 -26.23
C ASP A 4 -3.95 -3.58 -26.11
N GLY A 5 -2.62 -3.48 -26.17
CA GLY A 5 -1.87 -2.23 -26.02
C GLY A 5 -1.73 -1.68 -24.59
N VAL A 6 -2.29 -2.33 -23.56
CA VAL A 6 -2.16 -1.88 -22.16
C VAL A 6 -0.71 -1.97 -21.69
N LEU A 7 -0.03 -3.10 -21.90
CA LEU A 7 1.38 -3.26 -21.53
C LEU A 7 2.28 -2.20 -22.15
N LYS A 8 2.07 -1.88 -23.43
CA LYS A 8 2.84 -0.84 -24.13
C LYS A 8 2.64 0.53 -23.46
N ALA A 9 1.40 0.88 -23.15
CA ALA A 9 1.11 2.14 -22.46
C ALA A 9 1.68 2.18 -21.03
N LEU A 10 1.67 1.06 -20.30
CA LEU A 10 2.32 0.98 -18.98
C LEU A 10 3.83 1.21 -19.10
N LYS A 11 4.49 0.56 -20.07
CA LYS A 11 5.92 0.74 -20.36
C LYS A 11 6.27 2.17 -20.76
N GLU A 12 5.39 2.87 -21.47
CA GLU A 12 5.57 4.30 -21.77
C GLU A 12 5.50 5.19 -20.50
N ILE A 13 4.80 4.77 -19.45
CA ILE A 13 4.66 5.52 -18.20
C ILE A 13 5.84 5.28 -17.24
N VAL A 14 6.19 4.01 -17.02
CA VAL A 14 7.20 3.63 -16.01
C VAL A 14 8.55 3.21 -16.58
N GLY A 15 8.62 2.92 -17.88
CA GLY A 15 9.79 2.34 -18.53
C GLY A 15 9.62 0.84 -18.82
N GLU A 16 10.43 0.34 -19.75
CA GLU A 16 10.36 -1.04 -20.25
C GLU A 16 10.62 -2.11 -19.18
N GLU A 17 11.48 -1.82 -18.20
CA GLU A 17 11.87 -2.78 -17.15
C GLU A 17 10.88 -2.83 -15.99
N LEU A 18 10.04 -1.80 -15.84
CA LEU A 18 9.13 -1.62 -14.69
C LEU A 18 7.69 -2.02 -14.99
N ALA A 19 7.41 -2.53 -16.20
CA ALA A 19 6.10 -3.05 -16.56
C ALA A 19 6.23 -4.36 -17.35
N THR A 20 5.50 -5.39 -16.92
CA THR A 20 5.64 -6.75 -17.46
C THR A 20 4.31 -7.51 -17.45
N ASP A 21 4.17 -8.42 -18.40
CA ASP A 21 3.13 -9.47 -18.49
C ASP A 21 3.73 -10.87 -18.31
N ASN A 22 4.99 -10.96 -17.88
CA ASN A 22 5.69 -12.23 -17.74
C ASN A 22 5.10 -13.06 -16.60
N GLU A 23 4.56 -14.23 -16.95
CA GLU A 23 3.91 -15.16 -16.01
C GLU A 23 4.78 -15.52 -14.80
N ILE A 24 6.11 -15.63 -14.96
CA ILE A 24 7.04 -15.94 -13.86
C ILE A 24 7.09 -14.79 -12.85
N VAL A 25 7.06 -13.54 -13.34
CA VAL A 25 7.04 -12.35 -12.48
C VAL A 25 5.67 -12.17 -11.84
N LEU A 26 4.61 -12.58 -12.53
CA LEU A 26 3.23 -12.48 -12.05
C LEU A 26 2.86 -13.56 -11.03
N ALA A 27 3.48 -14.74 -11.12
CA ALA A 27 3.16 -15.90 -10.30
C ALA A 27 3.12 -15.59 -8.79
N PRO A 28 4.08 -14.87 -8.18
CA PRO A 28 4.03 -14.51 -6.76
C PRO A 28 2.77 -13.72 -6.37
N TYR A 29 2.17 -12.93 -7.27
CA TYR A 29 0.96 -12.14 -7.01
C TYR A 29 -0.34 -12.94 -7.11
N SER A 30 -0.29 -14.17 -7.61
CA SER A 30 -1.46 -14.99 -7.90
C SER A 30 -1.95 -15.85 -6.72
N TYR A 31 -1.14 -16.03 -5.67
CA TYR A 31 -1.47 -16.93 -4.57
C TYR A 31 -1.06 -16.41 -3.19
N ASP A 32 -1.85 -16.77 -2.18
CA ASP A 32 -1.43 -16.72 -0.78
C ASP A 32 -0.65 -18.00 -0.45
N VAL A 33 0.52 -17.85 0.18
CA VAL A 33 1.33 -19.01 0.63
C VAL A 33 0.57 -19.90 1.61
N ARG A 34 -0.40 -19.37 2.37
CA ARG A 34 -1.27 -20.14 3.27
C ARG A 34 -2.24 -21.04 2.49
N GLU A 35 -2.65 -20.61 1.31
CA GLU A 35 -3.56 -21.35 0.43
C GLU A 35 -2.85 -22.46 -0.36
N LEU A 36 -1.51 -22.52 -0.36
CA LEU A 36 -0.76 -23.63 -0.97
C LEU A 36 -1.05 -24.99 -0.31
N SER A 37 -1.37 -24.98 0.99
CA SER A 37 -1.68 -26.19 1.75
C SER A 37 -3.17 -26.57 1.70
N THR A 38 -4.05 -25.57 1.58
CA THR A 38 -5.51 -25.73 1.44
C THR A 38 -6.08 -24.59 0.58
N PRO A 39 -6.30 -24.81 -0.73
CA PRO A 39 -6.86 -23.77 -1.59
C PRO A 39 -8.32 -23.54 -1.21
N THR A 40 -8.58 -22.42 -0.54
CA THR A 40 -9.94 -22.02 -0.11
C THR A 40 -10.54 -20.95 -1.03
N ARG A 41 -9.75 -20.34 -1.92
CA ARG A 41 -10.17 -19.35 -2.92
C ARG A 41 -9.60 -19.68 -4.30
N PRO A 42 -10.21 -19.16 -5.39
CA PRO A 42 -9.61 -19.22 -6.72
C PRO A 42 -8.27 -18.48 -6.73
N ALA A 43 -7.28 -19.04 -7.44
CA ALA A 43 -6.02 -18.34 -7.67
C ALA A 43 -6.30 -17.00 -8.38
N GLY A 44 -5.66 -15.92 -7.92
CA GLY A 44 -5.69 -14.66 -8.65
C GLY A 44 -4.97 -14.79 -9.98
N HIS A 45 -5.27 -13.89 -10.90
CA HIS A 45 -4.63 -13.87 -12.21
C HIS A 45 -4.29 -12.45 -12.61
N ALA A 46 -3.18 -11.92 -12.07
CA ALA A 46 -2.63 -10.67 -12.57
C ALA A 46 -2.36 -10.80 -14.08
N GLU A 47 -2.78 -9.80 -14.86
CA GLU A 47 -2.46 -9.72 -16.29
C GLU A 47 -1.20 -8.89 -16.53
N PHE A 48 -0.95 -7.89 -15.68
CA PHE A 48 0.20 -7.01 -15.75
C PHE A 48 0.72 -6.71 -14.34
N ALA A 49 2.02 -6.55 -14.21
CA ALA A 49 2.65 -5.96 -13.02
C ALA A 49 3.37 -4.69 -13.43
N VAL A 50 3.21 -3.64 -12.63
CA VAL A 50 3.83 -2.34 -12.84
C VAL A 50 4.41 -1.82 -11.54
N THR A 51 5.64 -1.33 -11.58
CA THR A 51 6.37 -0.86 -10.39
C THR A 51 6.73 0.62 -10.52
N PRO A 52 5.83 1.55 -10.15
CA PRO A 52 6.12 2.98 -10.21
C PRO A 52 7.14 3.42 -9.16
N GLU A 53 7.78 4.56 -9.43
CA GLU A 53 8.75 5.21 -8.55
C GLU A 53 8.29 6.60 -8.12
N THR A 54 7.17 7.10 -8.67
CA THR A 54 6.66 8.45 -8.41
C THR A 54 5.12 8.51 -8.34
N PRO A 55 4.54 9.45 -7.57
CA PRO A 55 3.10 9.70 -7.55
C PRO A 55 2.52 10.01 -8.95
N GLN A 56 3.28 10.72 -9.80
CA GLN A 56 2.83 11.08 -11.14
C GLN A 56 2.69 9.86 -12.06
N GLN A 57 3.53 8.83 -11.88
CA GLN A 57 3.38 7.57 -12.60
C GLN A 57 2.11 6.83 -12.15
N ILE A 58 1.84 6.77 -10.83
CA ILE A 58 0.61 6.15 -10.31
C ILE A 58 -0.63 6.84 -10.88
N SER A 59 -0.68 8.17 -10.84
CA SER A 59 -1.79 8.96 -11.40
C SER A 59 -2.08 8.60 -12.87
N LYS A 60 -1.02 8.52 -13.70
CA LYS A 60 -1.16 8.12 -15.10
C LYS A 60 -1.61 6.67 -15.28
N ILE A 61 -1.13 5.75 -14.43
CA ILE A 61 -1.54 4.34 -14.46
C ILE A 61 -3.02 4.21 -14.12
N LEU A 62 -3.50 4.89 -13.07
CA LEU A 62 -4.91 4.86 -12.67
C LEU A 62 -5.82 5.47 -13.73
N GLN A 63 -5.41 6.58 -14.36
CA GLN A 63 -6.12 7.18 -15.49
C GLN A 63 -6.19 6.23 -16.69
N LEU A 64 -5.09 5.56 -17.02
CA LEU A 64 -5.05 4.56 -18.08
C LEU A 64 -5.99 3.39 -17.76
N ALA A 65 -5.90 2.86 -16.55
CA ALA A 65 -6.72 1.75 -16.07
C ALA A 65 -8.21 2.08 -16.14
N ASN A 66 -8.60 3.27 -15.66
CA ASN A 66 -9.97 3.77 -15.73
C ASN A 66 -10.45 3.92 -17.20
N LYS A 67 -9.63 4.51 -18.07
CA LYS A 67 -9.95 4.66 -19.51
C LYS A 67 -10.12 3.32 -20.22
N ARG A 68 -9.39 2.30 -19.78
CA ARG A 68 -9.38 0.96 -20.39
C ARG A 68 -10.27 -0.05 -19.66
N ASN A 69 -10.93 0.38 -18.57
CA ASN A 69 -11.72 -0.47 -17.68
C ASN A 69 -10.94 -1.70 -17.19
N VAL A 70 -9.71 -1.46 -16.74
CA VAL A 70 -8.81 -2.48 -16.18
C VAL A 70 -8.73 -2.27 -14.68
N LEU A 71 -8.86 -3.34 -13.92
CA LEU A 71 -8.75 -3.31 -12.47
C LEU A 71 -7.30 -3.06 -12.04
N VAL A 72 -7.12 -2.41 -10.91
CA VAL A 72 -5.80 -2.16 -10.31
C VAL A 72 -5.79 -2.64 -8.88
N THR A 73 -4.82 -3.48 -8.54
CA THR A 73 -4.60 -3.99 -7.19
C THR A 73 -3.27 -3.44 -6.67
N PRO A 74 -3.26 -2.52 -5.70
CA PRO A 74 -2.03 -2.00 -5.12
C PRO A 74 -1.37 -3.04 -4.21
N VAL A 75 -0.05 -3.15 -4.31
CA VAL A 75 0.80 -4.06 -3.54
C VAL A 75 2.06 -3.30 -3.11
N VAL A 76 2.63 -3.63 -1.95
CA VAL A 76 3.92 -3.05 -1.49
C VAL A 76 4.89 -4.17 -1.16
N PHE A 77 4.55 -5.00 -0.18
CA PHE A 77 5.30 -6.20 0.14
C PHE A 77 4.37 -7.41 0.10
N GLN A 78 4.87 -8.53 -0.38
CA GLN A 78 4.17 -9.82 -0.36
C GLN A 78 4.62 -10.68 0.82
N THR A 79 4.72 -10.09 1.99
CA THR A 79 5.30 -10.74 3.15
C THR A 79 4.22 -11.19 4.12
N ASP A 80 4.15 -12.50 4.32
CA ASP A 80 3.15 -13.18 5.15
C ASP A 80 3.46 -13.03 6.65
N ILE A 81 2.48 -12.53 7.41
CA ILE A 81 2.45 -12.59 8.87
C ILE A 81 1.06 -13.03 9.32
N GLY A 82 0.97 -14.30 9.69
CA GLY A 82 -0.23 -14.89 10.27
C GLY A 82 -0.55 -14.27 11.63
N GLU A 83 -1.48 -13.32 11.65
CA GLU A 83 -2.19 -12.94 12.88
C GLU A 83 -3.69 -13.04 12.68
N ASN A 84 -4.33 -13.79 13.60
CA ASN A 84 -5.75 -14.06 13.62
C ASN A 84 -6.56 -12.76 13.80
N ALA A 85 -7.43 -12.42 12.85
CA ALA A 85 -8.57 -11.54 13.09
C ALA A 85 -9.78 -12.03 12.30
N ILE A 86 -10.92 -12.04 12.99
CA ILE A 86 -12.21 -12.63 12.65
C ILE A 86 -12.85 -11.91 11.44
N PRO A 87 -13.51 -12.62 10.50
CA PRO A 87 -14.18 -11.98 9.36
C PRO A 87 -15.46 -11.27 9.85
N VAL A 88 -15.61 -9.99 9.53
CA VAL A 88 -16.90 -9.31 9.56
C VAL A 88 -17.36 -9.11 8.13
N ALA A 89 -18.59 -9.57 7.87
CA ALA A 89 -19.20 -9.70 6.56
C ALA A 89 -19.97 -8.44 6.12
N ASP A 90 -20.11 -8.37 4.79
CA ASP A 90 -21.18 -7.75 3.97
C ASP A 90 -21.03 -6.31 3.43
N PRO A 91 -21.58 -6.07 2.21
CA PRO A 91 -20.82 -5.48 1.11
C PRO A 91 -21.28 -4.07 0.72
N VAL A 92 -20.34 -3.24 0.27
CA VAL A 92 -20.64 -2.00 -0.44
C VAL A 92 -19.80 -1.98 -1.73
N PRO A 93 -20.41 -1.83 -2.92
CA PRO A 93 -19.68 -1.81 -4.16
C PRO A 93 -19.03 -0.44 -4.36
N ILE A 94 -17.76 -0.34 -3.98
CA ILE A 94 -16.90 0.80 -4.32
C ILE A 94 -15.65 0.20 -4.95
N TRP A 95 -15.31 0.65 -6.16
CA TRP A 95 -14.23 0.15 -7.01
C TRP A 95 -12.83 0.57 -6.51
N PHE A 96 -12.58 0.29 -5.24
CA PHE A 96 -11.29 0.08 -4.65
C PHE A 96 -11.42 -1.27 -3.94
N THR A 97 -10.86 -2.33 -4.52
CA THR A 97 -10.78 -3.62 -3.85
C THR A 97 -10.02 -3.40 -2.54
N ASP A 98 -10.73 -3.48 -1.41
CA ASP A 98 -10.24 -3.58 -0.01
C ASP A 98 -8.71 -3.54 0.08
N SER A 99 -8.10 -2.35 0.00
CA SER A 99 -6.65 -2.19 -0.17
C SER A 99 -5.94 -2.34 1.16
N LYS A 100 -5.94 -3.58 1.66
CA LYS A 100 -5.19 -4.02 2.82
C LYS A 100 -3.81 -4.47 2.36
N VAL A 101 -2.96 -3.48 2.09
CA VAL A 101 -1.60 -3.69 1.65
C VAL A 101 -0.75 -3.87 2.89
N ASP A 102 0.09 -4.92 2.99
CA ASP A 102 1.31 -5.07 3.84
C ASP A 102 1.70 -6.55 3.95
N SER A 103 0.68 -7.34 4.19
CA SER A 103 0.72 -8.77 4.42
C SER A 103 -0.50 -9.31 3.72
N ASN A 104 -0.41 -10.50 3.11
CA ASN A 104 -1.55 -11.07 2.40
C ASN A 104 -2.65 -11.54 3.37
N ARG A 105 -3.01 -10.74 4.38
CA ARG A 105 -4.08 -11.02 5.33
C ARG A 105 -5.38 -11.15 4.54
N ALA A 106 -5.93 -12.37 4.55
CA ALA A 106 -7.15 -12.74 3.86
C ALA A 106 -7.13 -12.62 2.31
N GLY A 107 -5.97 -12.63 1.65
CA GLY A 107 -5.92 -12.60 0.19
C GLY A 107 -6.09 -11.21 -0.44
N ALA A 108 -5.97 -10.13 0.35
CA ALA A 108 -6.34 -8.78 -0.10
C ALA A 108 -5.43 -8.18 -1.19
N ALA A 109 -4.21 -8.71 -1.34
CA ALA A 109 -3.28 -8.31 -2.39
C ALA A 109 -3.37 -9.20 -3.66
N ILE A 110 -4.32 -10.14 -3.70
CA ILE A 110 -4.51 -11.08 -4.82
C ILE A 110 -5.50 -10.49 -5.83
N PRO A 111 -5.12 -10.29 -7.11
CA PRO A 111 -6.02 -9.80 -8.14
C PRO A 111 -6.92 -10.94 -8.63
N VAL A 112 -8.00 -11.21 -7.89
CA VAL A 112 -8.96 -12.30 -8.16
C VAL A 112 -9.65 -12.14 -9.52
N GLU A 113 -9.94 -10.90 -9.92
CA GLU A 113 -10.56 -10.57 -11.22
C GLU A 113 -9.55 -10.17 -12.30
N GLY A 114 -8.25 -10.30 -11.99
CA GLY A 114 -7.13 -9.91 -12.84
C GLY A 114 -6.88 -8.41 -12.94
N GLY A 115 -6.32 -7.97 -14.08
CA GLY A 115 -5.90 -6.59 -14.28
C GLY A 115 -4.44 -6.31 -13.89
N ILE A 116 -4.20 -5.11 -13.38
CA ILE A 116 -2.87 -4.56 -13.11
C ILE A 116 -2.55 -4.70 -11.62
N VAL A 117 -1.45 -5.37 -11.31
CA VAL A 117 -0.78 -5.28 -10.01
C VAL A 117 0.09 -4.03 -10.00
N LEU A 118 -0.18 -3.12 -9.06
CA LEU A 118 0.56 -1.88 -8.86
C LEU A 118 1.50 -2.03 -7.67
N ASP A 119 2.76 -2.38 -7.92
CA ASP A 119 3.76 -2.66 -6.90
C ASP A 119 4.54 -1.40 -6.50
N LEU A 120 4.35 -0.96 -5.26
CA LEU A 120 4.88 0.29 -4.71
C LEU A 120 6.20 0.11 -3.94
N HIS A 121 6.83 -1.09 -3.95
CA HIS A 121 8.04 -1.34 -3.14
C HIS A 121 9.22 -0.42 -3.47
N ARG A 122 9.28 0.14 -4.68
CA ARG A 122 10.33 1.07 -5.10
C ARG A 122 10.15 2.50 -4.58
N MET A 123 8.96 2.85 -4.13
CA MET A 123 8.71 4.11 -3.44
C MET A 123 9.10 3.94 -1.97
N ASN A 124 10.39 3.81 -1.67
CA ASN A 124 10.91 3.42 -0.36
C ASN A 124 11.73 4.52 0.34
N LYS A 125 11.45 5.79 0.06
CA LYS A 125 12.15 6.91 0.69
C LYS A 125 11.49 7.34 1.99
N ILE A 126 12.32 7.59 3.00
CA ILE A 126 11.94 8.40 4.15
C ILE A 126 12.11 9.85 3.73
N ILE A 127 11.00 10.57 3.56
CA ILE A 127 10.96 11.94 3.03
C ILE A 127 11.40 12.95 4.10
N GLU A 128 10.93 12.76 5.33
CA GLU A 128 11.17 13.67 6.45
C GLU A 128 11.17 12.91 7.77
N ILE A 129 12.05 13.31 8.69
CA ILE A 129 11.96 13.01 10.12
C ILE A 129 12.09 14.36 10.83
N ASN A 130 11.00 14.79 11.46
CA ASN A 130 10.96 16.00 12.26
C ASN A 130 11.16 15.62 13.73
N GLU A 131 12.31 16.00 14.28
CA GLU A 131 12.73 15.65 15.65
C GLU A 131 12.12 16.59 16.70
N ASP A 132 11.65 17.77 16.29
CA ASP A 132 11.03 18.76 17.16
C ASP A 132 9.55 18.43 17.41
N ASP A 133 8.84 18.05 16.35
CA ASP A 133 7.40 17.70 16.37
C ASP A 133 7.13 16.19 16.43
N TYR A 134 8.18 15.37 16.42
CA TYR A 134 8.12 13.90 16.53
C TYR A 134 7.22 13.20 15.51
N TYR A 135 7.39 13.52 14.22
CA TYR A 135 6.75 12.78 13.13
C TYR A 135 7.74 12.38 12.03
N ALA A 136 7.33 11.41 11.20
CA ALA A 136 8.04 11.03 10.00
C ALA A 136 7.09 10.99 8.80
N VAL A 137 7.59 11.39 7.63
CA VAL A 137 6.90 11.28 6.35
C VAL A 137 7.63 10.24 5.53
N VAL A 138 6.91 9.21 5.09
CA VAL A 138 7.48 8.03 4.43
C VAL A 138 6.69 7.68 3.17
N GLU A 139 7.39 7.20 2.16
CA GLU A 139 6.78 6.58 0.99
C GLU A 139 6.26 5.16 1.31
N PRO A 140 5.30 4.62 0.53
CA PRO A 140 4.63 3.37 0.84
C PRO A 140 5.56 2.15 0.93
N GLY A 141 6.65 2.11 0.19
CA GLY A 141 7.67 1.04 0.19
C GLY A 141 8.68 1.11 1.34
N VAL A 142 8.57 2.06 2.27
CA VAL A 142 9.44 2.08 3.46
C VAL A 142 9.05 0.93 4.39
N SER A 143 9.99 0.02 4.66
CA SER A 143 9.77 -1.05 5.64
C SER A 143 9.92 -0.55 7.08
N MET A 144 9.29 -1.26 8.02
CA MET A 144 9.44 -0.98 9.46
C MET A 144 10.90 -1.00 9.90
N GLY A 145 11.70 -1.93 9.37
CA GLY A 145 13.13 -2.03 9.66
C GLY A 145 13.96 -0.87 9.09
N MET A 146 13.57 -0.33 7.92
CA MET A 146 14.20 0.88 7.37
C MET A 146 13.94 2.09 8.26
N LEU A 147 12.68 2.29 8.67
CA LEU A 147 12.30 3.39 9.56
C LEU A 147 12.95 3.25 10.94
N GLU A 148 12.91 2.05 11.53
CA GLU A 148 13.52 1.79 12.84
C GLU A 148 15.01 2.10 12.85
N ARG A 149 15.75 1.64 11.84
CA ARG A 149 17.19 1.88 11.74
C ARG A 149 17.50 3.37 11.71
N GLU A 150 16.75 4.13 10.92
CA GLU A 150 16.94 5.58 10.79
C GLU A 150 16.61 6.29 12.11
N LEU A 151 15.47 5.99 12.73
CA LEU A 151 15.06 6.58 14.00
C LEU A 151 16.04 6.28 15.12
N ARG A 152 16.52 5.03 15.23
CA ARG A 152 17.48 4.64 16.27
C ARG A 152 18.79 5.40 16.19
N SER A 153 19.26 5.73 14.98
CA SER A 153 20.47 6.53 14.79
C SER A 153 20.37 7.95 15.38
N ARG A 154 19.13 8.43 15.56
CA ARG A 154 18.78 9.74 16.12
C ARG A 154 18.31 9.67 17.57
N GLY A 155 18.35 8.50 18.20
CA GLY A 155 17.81 8.27 19.55
C GLY A 155 16.27 8.27 19.61
N LEU A 156 15.60 8.21 18.47
CA LEU A 156 14.15 8.09 18.34
C LEU A 156 13.74 6.62 18.16
N TRP A 157 12.44 6.36 18.27
CA TRP A 157 11.88 5.02 18.10
C TRP A 157 10.44 5.08 17.60
N PHE A 158 10.00 4.01 16.94
CA PHE A 158 8.62 3.81 16.48
C PHE A 158 8.12 2.42 16.93
N PRO A 159 6.83 2.26 17.30
CA PRO A 159 6.28 0.97 17.70
C PRO A 159 6.29 -0.04 16.55
N LEU A 160 7.20 -1.01 16.62
CA LEU A 160 7.24 -2.11 15.66
C LEU A 160 6.00 -3.02 15.77
N PRO A 161 5.46 -3.50 14.65
CA PRO A 161 4.46 -4.55 14.64
C PRO A 161 5.03 -5.85 15.23
N MET A 162 4.14 -6.80 15.53
CA MET A 162 4.52 -8.16 15.92
C MET A 162 5.12 -8.98 14.76
N SER A 163 5.07 -8.43 13.54
CA SER A 163 5.68 -8.98 12.34
C SER A 163 7.17 -8.67 12.19
N PRO A 164 7.91 -9.46 11.37
CA PRO A 164 9.30 -9.15 11.07
C PRO A 164 9.43 -7.74 10.47
N PRO A 165 10.29 -6.86 11.02
CA PRO A 165 10.36 -5.45 10.59
C PRO A 165 10.74 -5.25 9.13
N ASN A 166 11.50 -6.17 8.53
CA ASN A 166 11.89 -6.09 7.11
C ASN A 166 10.82 -6.63 6.16
N ALA A 167 9.75 -7.20 6.71
CA ALA A 167 8.70 -7.90 6.01
C ALA A 167 7.34 -7.21 6.20
N SER A 168 7.34 -5.92 6.50
CA SER A 168 6.13 -5.11 6.69
C SER A 168 6.48 -3.66 6.33
N SER A 169 5.59 -3.01 5.58
CA SER A 169 5.70 -1.60 5.25
C SER A 169 5.05 -0.76 6.34
N VAL A 170 5.60 0.42 6.58
CA VAL A 170 5.00 1.38 7.52
C VAL A 170 3.60 1.75 7.09
N ALA A 171 3.42 2.20 5.84
CA ALA A 171 2.12 2.63 5.31
C ALA A 171 1.10 1.49 5.33
N ALA A 172 1.58 0.31 4.97
CA ALA A 172 0.78 -0.86 4.76
C ALA A 172 0.23 -1.39 6.12
N ASN A 173 1.10 -1.52 7.13
CA ASN A 173 0.71 -1.94 8.49
C ASN A 173 -0.33 -0.98 9.11
N VAL A 174 -0.13 0.31 8.86
CA VAL A 174 -0.98 1.38 9.33
C VAL A 174 -2.38 1.31 8.70
N LEU A 175 -2.48 1.07 7.38
CA LEU A 175 -3.77 0.86 6.68
C LEU A 175 -4.53 -0.37 7.15
N LEU A 176 -3.84 -1.32 7.78
CA LEU A 176 -4.41 -2.56 8.32
C LEU A 176 -4.81 -2.47 9.80
N VAL A 177 -4.78 -1.27 10.38
CA VAL A 177 -5.00 -1.06 11.82
C VAL A 177 -4.05 -1.95 12.65
N GLY A 178 -2.79 -2.04 12.20
CA GLY A 178 -1.80 -2.90 12.80
C GLY A 178 -1.51 -2.52 14.26
N ILE A 179 -1.24 -3.52 15.09
CA ILE A 179 -0.96 -3.32 16.51
C ILE A 179 0.51 -3.63 16.76
N GLY A 180 1.21 -2.68 17.39
CA GLY A 180 2.61 -2.83 17.78
C GLY A 180 2.79 -3.61 19.09
N HIS A 181 4.01 -4.02 19.38
CA HIS A 181 4.40 -4.71 20.62
C HIS A 181 4.03 -3.97 21.93
N ILE A 182 3.81 -2.66 21.85
CA ILE A 182 3.36 -1.81 22.95
C ILE A 182 1.99 -1.18 22.69
N GLY A 183 1.18 -1.74 21.80
CA GLY A 183 -0.11 -1.18 21.40
C GLY A 183 -1.09 -0.94 22.55
N SER A 184 -0.96 -1.67 23.66
CA SER A 184 -1.72 -1.40 24.89
C SER A 184 -1.42 -0.03 25.51
N LYS A 185 -0.25 0.56 25.24
CA LYS A 185 0.17 1.87 25.71
C LYS A 185 -0.10 2.98 24.69
N VAL A 186 0.10 2.70 23.40
CA VAL A 186 0.14 3.74 22.34
C VAL A 186 -0.99 3.63 21.31
N GLY A 187 -1.90 2.66 21.46
CA GLY A 187 -2.99 2.43 20.51
C GLY A 187 -2.55 1.61 19.29
N SER A 188 -3.41 1.60 18.27
CA SER A 188 -3.10 1.01 16.98
C SER A 188 -2.19 1.94 16.16
N GLN A 189 -1.47 1.39 15.19
CA GLN A 189 -0.63 2.19 14.30
C GLN A 189 -1.47 3.08 13.37
N ALA A 190 -2.73 2.71 13.09
CA ALA A 190 -3.70 3.58 12.43
C ALA A 190 -3.97 4.86 13.23
N ASP A 191 -3.99 4.79 14.56
CA ASP A 191 -4.18 5.96 15.42
C ASP A 191 -3.01 6.95 15.34
N MET A 192 -1.85 6.49 14.88
CA MET A 192 -0.61 7.28 14.76
C MET A 192 -0.50 8.05 13.43
N ILE A 193 -1.46 7.90 12.50
CA ILE A 193 -1.48 8.72 11.28
C ILE A 193 -1.82 10.15 11.62
N ASN A 194 -0.98 11.09 11.21
CA ASN A 194 -1.33 12.51 11.21
C ASN A 194 -1.88 12.99 9.87
N GLY A 195 -1.49 12.37 8.77
CA GLY A 195 -1.92 12.71 7.42
C GLY A 195 -1.49 11.67 6.40
N LEU A 196 -2.07 11.73 5.19
CA LEU A 196 -1.71 10.87 4.06
C LEU A 196 -1.84 11.62 2.73
N GLU A 197 -1.13 11.13 1.72
CA GLU A 197 -1.36 11.46 0.31
C GLU A 197 -1.92 10.22 -0.37
N ALA A 198 -3.05 10.36 -1.06
CA ALA A 198 -3.67 9.30 -1.84
C ALA A 198 -3.95 9.77 -3.26
N ILE A 199 -3.97 8.83 -4.19
CA ILE A 199 -4.26 9.10 -5.61
C ILE A 199 -5.56 8.37 -5.95
N LEU A 200 -6.55 9.14 -6.39
CA LEU A 200 -7.88 8.65 -6.75
C LEU A 200 -7.87 7.93 -8.11
N PRO A 201 -8.92 7.18 -8.48
CA PRO A 201 -8.98 6.49 -9.78
C PRO A 201 -9.08 7.49 -10.95
N THR A 202 -9.47 8.73 -10.67
CA THR A 202 -9.41 9.86 -11.60
C THR A 202 -7.99 10.34 -11.88
N GLY A 203 -7.01 9.89 -11.08
CA GLY A 203 -5.63 10.35 -11.06
C GLY A 203 -5.41 11.62 -10.23
N GLU A 204 -6.46 12.16 -9.59
CA GLU A 204 -6.34 13.31 -8.71
C GLU A 204 -5.60 12.94 -7.43
N VAL A 205 -4.72 13.83 -6.98
CA VAL A 205 -4.01 13.69 -5.71
C VAL A 205 -4.82 14.38 -4.63
N ILE A 206 -5.05 13.67 -3.53
CA ILE A 206 -5.70 14.19 -2.34
C ILE A 206 -4.74 14.09 -1.16
N ARG A 207 -4.86 15.03 -0.23
CA ARG A 207 -4.10 15.07 1.02
C ARG A 207 -5.06 15.21 2.18
N GLY A 208 -4.84 14.40 3.21
CA GLY A 208 -5.56 14.47 4.48
C GLY A 208 -4.61 14.88 5.61
N GLY A 209 -5.15 15.62 6.59
CA GLY A 209 -4.38 16.18 7.69
C GLY A 209 -3.82 17.59 7.42
N SER A 210 -2.87 17.99 8.24
CA SER A 210 -2.18 19.30 8.22
C SER A 210 -1.51 19.63 6.88
N CYS A 211 -1.06 18.62 6.14
CA CYS A 211 -0.40 18.77 4.85
C CYS A 211 -1.36 19.18 3.71
N ALA A 212 -2.68 19.18 3.95
CA ALA A 212 -3.67 19.60 2.98
C ALA A 212 -3.71 21.12 2.77
N PHE A 213 -3.21 21.91 3.73
CA PHE A 213 -3.23 23.38 3.68
C PHE A 213 -1.92 24.02 4.18
N SER A 214 -0.94 23.22 4.61
CA SER A 214 0.40 23.66 5.05
C SER A 214 1.47 22.71 4.53
N ASP A 215 2.74 23.09 4.66
CA ASP A 215 3.87 22.24 4.28
C ASP A 215 4.25 21.21 5.37
N SER A 216 3.54 21.18 6.50
CA SER A 216 3.84 20.30 7.64
C SER A 216 2.82 19.18 7.80
N TRP A 217 3.25 18.05 8.37
CA TRP A 217 2.47 16.81 8.55
C TRP A 217 2.17 16.49 10.03
N HIS A 218 2.21 17.49 10.91
CA HIS A 218 2.19 17.32 12.36
C HIS A 218 0.83 16.94 12.99
N ALA A 219 -0.30 17.12 12.29
CA ALA A 219 -1.64 16.88 12.87
C ALA A 219 -2.71 16.45 11.86
N LYS A 220 -3.79 15.82 12.35
CA LYS A 220 -5.00 15.46 11.59
C LYS A 220 -5.92 16.65 11.25
N GLY A 221 -5.89 17.70 12.08
CA GLY A 221 -6.74 18.89 11.94
C GLY A 221 -6.11 19.99 11.06
N PRO A 222 -6.79 21.14 10.89
CA PRO A 222 -8.06 21.56 11.48
C PRO A 222 -9.28 21.28 10.59
N ILE A 223 -9.09 20.64 9.43
CA ILE A 223 -10.18 20.24 8.53
C ILE A 223 -10.78 18.89 8.97
N PRO A 224 -11.99 18.52 8.49
CA PRO A 224 -12.53 17.19 8.71
C PRO A 224 -11.51 16.11 8.33
N ASP A 225 -11.32 15.14 9.22
CA ASP A 225 -10.38 14.07 9.00
C ASP A 225 -10.90 13.12 7.91
N VAL A 226 -10.37 13.27 6.70
CA VAL A 226 -10.66 12.41 5.55
C VAL A 226 -9.72 11.21 5.48
N THR A 227 -8.68 11.12 6.34
CA THR A 227 -7.74 9.99 6.28
C THR A 227 -8.43 8.68 6.63
N GLY A 228 -9.43 8.72 7.53
CA GLY A 228 -10.24 7.56 7.90
C GLY A 228 -11.10 6.95 6.78
N LEU A 229 -11.19 7.58 5.59
CA LEU A 229 -11.82 6.95 4.42
C LEU A 229 -10.90 5.95 3.71
N PHE A 230 -9.60 5.94 4.05
CA PHE A 230 -8.57 5.12 3.41
C PHE A 230 -7.98 4.06 4.34
N ILE A 231 -8.35 4.07 5.63
CA ILE A 231 -7.82 3.22 6.71
C ILE A 231 -8.91 2.28 7.20
#